data_AF-A0A956GLJ8-F1
#
_entry.id   AF-A0A956GLJ8-F1
#
_cell.length_a   1.000
_cell.length_b   1.000
_cell.length_c   1.000
_cell.angle_alpha   90.00
_cell.angle_beta   90.00
_cell.angle_gamma   90.00
#
_symmetry.space_group_name_H-M   'P 1'
#
loop_
_entity.id
_entity.type
_entity.pdbx_description
1 polymer ?
#
loop_
_entity_poly.entity_id
_entity_poly.type
_entity_poly.pdbx_seq_one_letter_code
_entity_poly.pdbx_strand_id
1 'polypeptide(L)'
;MISATSRSAQQRLDAVRSLAHLDAFDDAAYVAALRDEVTADAKDIAATDGAWAGVEAWDDRLRAALAAIDGYAARSMRIRLDHALADDTTVEPPFRTVLATTVLRYAGDLETLRERVVSVTARVDPAGAAATAAIVVACATTVHAARAALWDGVLGLARDLAAARVDHAR
;
A
#
# COMPACT_ATOMS: atom_id res chain seq x y z
N MET A 1 2.29 26.50 23.28
CA MET A 1 1.38 25.82 22.35
C MET A 1 2.24 25.11 21.32
N ILE A 2 2.54 23.83 21.51
CA ILE A 2 3.37 23.06 20.59
C ILE A 2 2.45 22.62 19.46
N SER A 3 2.60 23.20 18.27
CA SER A 3 1.94 22.71 17.06
C SER A 3 2.38 21.27 16.86
N ALA A 4 1.44 20.32 16.97
CA ALA A 4 1.69 18.95 16.54
C ALA A 4 1.90 19.00 15.02
N THR A 5 3.15 18.87 14.58
CA THR A 5 3.49 18.73 13.16
C THR A 5 2.81 17.46 12.66
N SER A 6 1.66 17.59 12.00
CA SER A 6 0.97 16.45 11.40
C SER A 6 1.93 15.79 10.41
N ARG A 7 2.12 14.48 10.56
CA ARG A 7 3.02 13.69 9.73
C ARG A 7 2.48 13.61 8.31
N SER A 8 3.34 13.80 7.31
CA SER A 8 2.96 13.67 5.90
C SER A 8 2.46 12.25 5.56
N ALA A 9 1.66 12.13 4.51
CA ALA A 9 1.16 10.86 3.99
C ALA A 9 2.31 9.88 3.69
N GLN A 10 3.38 10.38 3.06
CA GLN A 10 4.57 9.56 2.78
C GLN A 10 5.27 9.11 4.08
N GLN A 11 5.46 10.02 5.04
CA GLN A 11 6.07 9.68 6.32
C GLN A 11 5.24 8.65 7.10
N ARG A 12 3.91 8.64 6.94
CA ARG A 12 3.03 7.60 7.54
C ARG A 12 3.34 6.22 6.98
N LEU A 13 3.45 6.08 5.66
CA LEU A 13 3.86 4.81 5.03
C LEU A 13 5.27 4.41 5.46
N ASP A 14 6.20 5.37 5.55
CA ASP A 14 7.59 5.12 5.94
C ASP A 14 7.79 4.80 7.42
N ALA A 15 6.83 5.12 8.27
CA ALA A 15 6.85 4.71 9.68
C ALA A 15 6.56 3.22 9.88
N VAL A 16 5.96 2.54 8.88
CA VAL A 16 5.65 1.11 8.97
C VAL A 16 6.90 0.28 8.77
N ARG A 17 7.39 -0.28 9.89
CA ARG A 17 8.66 -1.02 10.00
C ARG A 17 8.56 -2.34 10.77
N SER A 18 7.42 -2.67 11.36
CA SER A 18 7.20 -3.87 12.17
C SER A 18 5.75 -4.36 12.02
N LEU A 19 5.46 -5.57 12.50
CA LEU A 19 4.09 -6.11 12.48
C LEU A 19 3.15 -5.26 13.33
N ALA A 20 3.58 -4.83 14.52
CA ALA A 20 2.80 -3.92 15.35
C ALA A 20 2.49 -2.58 14.65
N HIS A 21 3.41 -2.06 13.83
CA HIS A 21 3.14 -0.87 13.03
C HIS A 21 2.14 -1.14 11.90
N LEU A 22 2.12 -2.34 11.31
CA LEU A 22 1.12 -2.72 10.31
C LEU A 22 -0.27 -2.83 10.93
N ASP A 23 -0.38 -3.47 12.08
CA ASP A 23 -1.67 -3.69 12.74
C ASP A 23 -2.26 -2.39 13.30
N ALA A 24 -1.41 -1.40 13.59
CA ALA A 24 -1.82 -0.06 14.02
C ALA A 24 -1.95 0.95 12.86
N PHE A 25 -1.71 0.54 11.61
CA PHE A 25 -1.79 1.46 10.47
C PHE A 25 -3.24 1.86 10.19
N ASP A 26 -3.48 3.16 10.07
CA ASP A 26 -4.80 3.73 9.81
C ASP A 26 -4.89 4.28 8.39
N ASP A 27 -5.57 3.52 7.53
CA ASP A 27 -5.78 3.84 6.12
C ASP A 27 -6.53 5.18 5.94
N ALA A 28 -7.55 5.43 6.77
CA ALA A 28 -8.35 6.65 6.67
C ALA A 28 -7.52 7.88 7.04
N ALA A 29 -6.69 7.77 8.08
CA ALA A 29 -5.82 8.86 8.48
C ALA A 29 -4.66 9.09 7.49
N TYR A 30 -4.22 8.07 6.74
CA TYR A 30 -3.32 8.27 5.59
C TYR A 30 -4.01 9.07 4.47
N VAL A 31 -5.23 8.68 4.07
CA VAL A 31 -6.00 9.39 3.01
C VAL A 31 -6.30 10.83 3.41
N ALA A 32 -6.62 11.08 4.68
CA ALA A 32 -6.82 12.42 5.21
C ALA A 32 -5.54 13.27 5.11
N ALA A 33 -4.38 12.74 5.50
CA ALA A 33 -3.12 13.44 5.37
C ALA A 33 -2.79 13.76 3.89
N LEU A 34 -3.06 12.83 2.97
CA LEU A 34 -2.87 13.06 1.54
C LEU A 34 -3.80 14.16 1.00
N ARG A 35 -5.06 14.17 1.43
CA ARG A 35 -6.04 15.23 1.11
C ARG A 35 -5.55 16.59 1.59
N ASP A 36 -5.07 16.68 2.82
CA ASP A 36 -4.57 17.94 3.38
C ASP A 36 -3.37 18.48 2.58
N GLU A 37 -2.43 17.61 2.21
CA GLU A 37 -1.28 17.98 1.37
C GLU A 37 -1.71 18.50 -0.01
N VAL A 38 -2.58 17.74 -0.69
CA VAL A 38 -3.04 18.09 -2.03
C VAL A 38 -3.84 19.39 -2.04
N THR A 39 -4.69 19.60 -1.03
CA THR A 39 -5.53 20.81 -0.95
C THR A 39 -4.76 22.04 -0.51
N ALA A 40 -3.69 21.90 0.29
CA ALA A 40 -2.79 22.99 0.61
C ALA A 40 -2.10 23.51 -0.65
N ASP A 41 -1.50 22.61 -1.44
CA ASP A 41 -0.83 22.95 -2.70
C ASP A 41 -1.81 23.63 -3.69
N ALA A 42 -3.05 23.14 -3.78
CA ALA A 42 -4.06 23.69 -4.68
C ALA A 42 -4.52 25.11 -4.31
N LYS A 43 -4.61 25.46 -3.02
CA LYS A 43 -5.00 26.80 -2.57
C LYS A 43 -3.97 27.85 -2.95
N ASP A 44 -2.69 27.53 -2.77
CA ASP A 44 -1.59 28.44 -3.08
C ASP A 44 -1.50 28.72 -4.58
N ILE A 45 -1.79 27.71 -5.41
CA ILE A 45 -1.74 27.82 -6.87
C ILE A 45 -3.00 28.51 -7.45
N ALA A 46 -4.19 28.17 -6.96
CA ALA A 46 -5.45 28.75 -7.46
C ALA A 46 -5.57 30.25 -7.19
N ALA A 47 -4.93 30.77 -6.14
CA ALA A 47 -4.83 32.20 -5.87
C ALA A 47 -4.06 32.99 -6.95
N THR A 48 -3.28 32.30 -7.78
CA THR A 48 -2.31 32.93 -8.70
C THR A 48 -2.71 32.79 -10.17
N ASP A 49 -3.21 31.61 -10.60
CA ASP A 49 -3.24 31.24 -12.03
C ASP A 49 -4.60 30.74 -12.55
N GLY A 50 -5.70 30.92 -11.80
CA GLY A 50 -7.07 30.70 -12.27
C GLY A 50 -7.64 29.28 -12.10
N ALA A 51 -8.74 28.99 -12.80
CA ALA A 51 -9.65 27.87 -12.51
C ALA A 51 -9.16 26.47 -12.92
N TRP A 52 -7.99 26.34 -13.54
CA TRP A 52 -7.37 25.04 -13.86
C TRP A 52 -5.92 24.92 -13.39
N ALA A 53 -5.40 25.98 -12.77
CA ALA A 53 -4.07 25.96 -12.21
C ALA A 53 -3.96 24.93 -11.07
N GLY A 54 -2.79 24.30 -11.00
CA GLY A 54 -2.44 23.30 -9.99
C GLY A 54 -2.98 21.90 -10.27
N VAL A 55 -3.78 21.70 -11.32
CA VAL A 55 -4.40 20.39 -11.60
C VAL A 55 -3.39 19.30 -11.88
N GLU A 56 -2.42 19.59 -12.74
CA GLU A 56 -1.32 18.67 -13.03
C GLU A 56 -0.53 18.29 -11.78
N ALA A 57 -0.25 19.26 -10.90
CA ALA A 57 0.53 19.05 -9.69
C ALA A 57 -0.17 18.11 -8.70
N TRP A 58 -1.49 18.25 -8.49
CA TRP A 58 -2.19 17.29 -7.62
C TRP A 58 -2.38 15.93 -8.28
N ASP A 59 -2.61 15.85 -9.59
CA ASP A 59 -2.64 14.57 -10.32
C ASP A 59 -1.31 13.81 -10.21
N ASP A 60 -0.18 14.51 -10.40
CA ASP A 60 1.16 13.97 -10.18
C ASP A 60 1.32 13.41 -8.76
N ARG A 61 0.84 14.16 -7.75
CA ARG A 61 0.94 13.76 -6.35
C ARG A 61 0.07 12.53 -6.03
N LEU A 62 -1.13 12.45 -6.59
CA LEU A 62 -1.99 11.27 -6.45
C LEU A 62 -1.37 10.05 -7.14
N ARG A 63 -0.79 10.22 -8.35
CA ARG A 63 -0.05 9.15 -9.03
C ARG A 63 1.16 8.68 -8.23
N ALA A 64 1.92 9.61 -7.64
CA ALA A 64 3.03 9.27 -6.76
C ALA A 64 2.56 8.51 -5.50
N ALA A 65 1.41 8.89 -4.93
CA ALA A 65 0.82 8.19 -3.78
C ALA A 65 0.44 6.74 -4.13
N LEU A 66 -0.16 6.48 -5.31
CA LEU A 66 -0.46 5.12 -5.77
C LEU A 66 0.80 4.26 -5.88
N ALA A 67 1.88 4.80 -6.43
CA ALA A 67 3.17 4.11 -6.50
C ALA A 67 3.78 3.85 -5.11
N ALA A 68 3.64 4.80 -4.18
CA ALA A 68 4.09 4.63 -2.80
C ALA A 68 3.30 3.54 -2.06
N ILE A 69 1.99 3.42 -2.32
CA ILE A 69 1.15 2.35 -1.78
C ILE A 69 1.62 0.96 -2.27
N ASP A 70 2.05 0.85 -3.52
CA ASP A 70 2.62 -0.41 -4.03
C ASP A 70 3.93 -0.78 -3.32
N GLY A 71 4.81 0.20 -3.08
CA GLY A 71 6.01 0.01 -2.28
C GLY A 71 5.71 -0.38 -0.82
N TYR A 72 4.67 0.22 -0.23
CA TYR A 72 4.16 -0.13 1.08
C TYR A 72 3.61 -1.56 1.14
N ALA A 73 2.84 -1.98 0.14
CA ALA A 73 2.27 -3.32 0.09
C ALA A 73 3.36 -4.40 0.01
N ALA A 74 4.39 -4.22 -0.82
CA ALA A 74 5.53 -5.14 -0.88
C ALA A 74 6.27 -5.22 0.47
N ARG A 75 6.49 -4.07 1.14
CA ARG A 75 7.10 -4.02 2.47
C ARG A 75 6.25 -4.73 3.52
N SER A 76 4.94 -4.53 3.47
CA SER A 76 3.96 -5.15 4.37
C SER A 76 3.98 -6.66 4.23
N MET A 77 4.03 -7.17 3.00
CA MET A 77 4.16 -8.60 2.73
C MET A 77 5.44 -9.17 3.33
N ARG A 78 6.58 -8.48 3.15
CA ARG A 78 7.85 -8.92 3.74
C ARG A 78 7.77 -9.03 5.26
N ILE A 79 7.30 -7.98 5.94
CA ILE A 79 7.16 -7.98 7.41
C ILE A 79 6.24 -9.12 7.87
N ARG A 80 5.12 -9.36 7.19
CA ARG A 80 4.18 -10.43 7.52
C ARG A 80 4.81 -11.81 7.33
N LEU A 81 5.53 -12.04 6.23
CA LEU A 81 6.22 -13.29 5.97
C LEU A 81 7.36 -13.55 6.96
N ASP A 82 8.16 -12.54 7.27
CA ASP A 82 9.27 -12.66 8.22
C ASP A 82 8.76 -13.09 9.60
N HIS A 83 7.60 -12.58 10.02
CA HIS A 83 6.97 -12.97 11.28
C HIS A 83 6.26 -14.33 11.20
N ALA A 84 5.42 -14.55 10.19
CA ALA A 84 4.59 -15.76 10.10
C ALA A 84 5.40 -17.03 9.82
N LEU A 85 6.58 -16.88 9.18
CA LEU A 85 7.49 -17.97 8.84
C LEU A 85 8.78 -17.91 9.68
N ALA A 86 8.78 -17.23 10.83
CA ALA A 86 9.98 -17.05 11.65
C ALA A 86 10.66 -18.40 11.99
N ASP A 87 9.86 -19.43 12.29
CA ASP A 87 10.32 -20.78 12.63
C ASP A 87 10.32 -21.76 11.43
N ASP A 88 9.90 -21.31 10.24
CA ASP A 88 9.82 -22.15 9.04
C ASP A 88 11.15 -22.12 8.26
N THR A 89 11.85 -23.24 8.24
CA THR A 89 13.14 -23.39 7.52
C THR A 89 12.98 -23.77 6.05
N THR A 90 11.77 -24.07 5.59
CA THR A 90 11.48 -24.52 4.21
C THR A 90 11.46 -23.35 3.24
N VAL A 91 11.20 -22.14 3.75
CA VAL A 91 11.18 -20.90 2.97
C VAL A 91 12.31 -19.99 3.44
N GLU A 92 13.43 -20.05 2.74
CA GLU A 92 14.60 -19.22 3.07
C GLU A 92 14.36 -17.71 2.86
N PRO A 93 15.07 -16.84 3.58
CA PRO A 93 14.92 -15.38 3.48
C PRO A 93 14.99 -14.79 2.05
N PRO A 94 15.85 -15.29 1.13
CA PRO A 94 15.86 -14.82 -0.26
C PRO A 94 14.52 -15.08 -0.97
N PHE A 95 13.91 -16.24 -0.73
CA PHE A 95 12.62 -16.58 -1.33
C PHE A 95 11.48 -15.72 -0.77
N ARG A 96 11.48 -15.43 0.55
CA ARG A 96 10.54 -14.47 1.16
C ARG A 96 10.60 -13.10 0.51
N THR A 97 11.81 -12.62 0.19
CA THR A 97 12.01 -11.34 -0.49
C THR A 97 11.44 -11.35 -1.91
N VAL A 98 11.63 -12.44 -2.66
CA VAL A 98 11.04 -12.61 -4.00
C VAL A 98 9.52 -12.66 -3.91
N LEU A 99 8.96 -13.41 -2.97
CA LEU A 99 7.51 -13.45 -2.74
C LEU A 99 6.97 -12.05 -2.41
N ALA A 100 7.61 -11.31 -1.51
CA ALA A 100 7.19 -9.97 -1.11
C ALA A 100 7.17 -8.97 -2.28
N THR A 101 8.12 -9.07 -3.20
CA THR A 101 8.18 -8.17 -4.37
C THR A 101 7.28 -8.61 -5.52
N THR A 102 6.91 -9.89 -5.58
CA THR A 102 6.05 -10.43 -6.65
C THR A 102 4.59 -10.59 -6.25
N VAL A 103 4.25 -10.46 -4.96
CA VAL A 103 2.88 -10.62 -4.43
C VAL A 103 1.85 -9.80 -5.21
N LEU A 104 2.19 -8.56 -5.58
CA LEU A 104 1.29 -7.67 -6.31
C LEU A 104 0.86 -8.20 -7.67
N ARG A 105 1.69 -9.05 -8.31
CA ARG A 105 1.35 -9.68 -9.60
C ARG A 105 0.29 -10.77 -9.47
N TYR A 106 0.07 -11.28 -8.26
CA TYR A 106 -0.94 -12.29 -7.95
C TYR A 106 -2.26 -11.68 -7.49
N ALA A 107 -2.42 -10.35 -7.57
CA ALA A 107 -3.69 -9.70 -7.30
C ALA A 107 -4.76 -10.25 -8.26
N GLY A 108 -5.75 -10.97 -7.74
CA GLY A 108 -6.80 -11.62 -8.52
C GLY A 108 -6.53 -13.08 -8.91
N ASP A 109 -5.34 -13.61 -8.61
CA ASP A 109 -4.99 -15.02 -8.84
C ASP A 109 -4.08 -15.56 -7.72
N LEU A 110 -4.68 -15.72 -6.53
CA LEU A 110 -3.99 -16.28 -5.36
C LEU A 110 -3.78 -17.80 -5.48
N GLU A 111 -4.48 -18.45 -6.40
CA GLU A 111 -4.31 -19.88 -6.63
C GLU A 111 -2.98 -20.18 -7.32
N THR A 112 -2.61 -19.41 -8.35
CA THR A 112 -1.28 -19.51 -8.95
C THR A 112 -0.17 -19.23 -7.92
N LEU A 113 -0.39 -18.28 -6.99
CA LEU A 113 0.54 -18.05 -5.88
C LEU A 113 0.66 -19.30 -4.99
N ARG A 114 -0.46 -19.90 -4.59
CA ARG A 114 -0.50 -21.12 -3.78
C ARG A 114 0.30 -22.24 -4.44
N GLU A 115 0.01 -22.53 -5.71
CA GLU A 115 0.68 -23.58 -6.48
C GLU A 115 2.18 -23.37 -6.56
N ARG A 116 2.62 -22.13 -6.79
CA ARG A 116 4.04 -21.78 -6.84
C ARG A 116 4.74 -22.01 -5.51
N VAL A 117 4.11 -21.63 -4.39
CA VAL A 117 4.67 -21.84 -3.06
C VAL A 117 4.75 -23.33 -2.74
N VAL A 118 3.70 -24.11 -3.02
CA VAL A 118 3.70 -25.57 -2.83
C VAL A 118 4.83 -26.21 -3.64
N SER A 119 4.99 -25.85 -4.92
CA SER A 119 6.02 -26.39 -5.81
C SER A 119 7.45 -26.15 -5.32
N VAL A 120 7.69 -25.00 -4.69
CA VAL A 120 9.02 -24.65 -4.13
C VAL A 120 9.25 -25.36 -2.80
N THR A 121 8.29 -25.30 -1.89
CA THR A 121 8.39 -25.84 -0.52
C THR A 121 8.42 -27.36 -0.48
N ALA A 122 7.67 -28.04 -1.36
CA ALA A 122 7.62 -29.50 -1.43
C ALA A 122 8.97 -30.14 -1.79
N ARG A 123 9.94 -29.38 -2.29
CA ARG A 123 11.31 -29.87 -2.54
C ARG A 123 12.11 -30.07 -1.26
N VAL A 124 11.73 -29.37 -0.19
CA VAL A 124 12.42 -29.37 1.11
C VAL A 124 11.57 -30.10 2.14
N ASP A 125 10.28 -29.79 2.20
CA ASP A 125 9.31 -30.43 3.10
C ASP A 125 7.98 -30.66 2.36
N PRO A 126 7.80 -31.86 1.75
CA PRO A 126 6.55 -32.23 1.10
C PRO A 126 5.33 -32.20 2.04
N ALA A 127 5.51 -32.49 3.33
CA ALA A 127 4.41 -32.59 4.28
C ALA A 127 3.95 -31.20 4.76
N GLY A 128 4.88 -30.27 4.95
CA GLY A 128 4.62 -28.89 5.34
C GLY A 128 4.22 -27.95 4.19
N ALA A 129 4.51 -28.31 2.93
CA ALA A 129 4.33 -27.45 1.76
C ALA A 129 2.95 -26.80 1.65
N ALA A 130 1.88 -27.55 1.91
CA ALA A 130 0.51 -27.04 1.86
C ALA A 130 0.22 -26.04 2.99
N ALA A 131 0.75 -26.29 4.20
CA ALA A 131 0.60 -25.38 5.33
C ALA A 131 1.34 -24.07 5.10
N THR A 132 2.59 -24.13 4.63
CA THR A 132 3.38 -22.94 4.27
C THR A 132 2.70 -22.13 3.17
N ALA A 133 2.16 -22.78 2.14
CA ALA A 133 1.40 -22.10 1.09
C ALA A 133 0.15 -21.39 1.63
N ALA A 134 -0.58 -22.02 2.55
CA ALA A 134 -1.74 -21.39 3.19
C ALA A 134 -1.35 -20.14 3.98
N ILE A 135 -0.22 -20.16 4.72
CA ILE A 135 0.30 -19.00 5.44
C ILE A 135 0.63 -17.85 4.47
N VAL A 136 1.33 -18.15 3.37
CA VAL A 136 1.70 -17.14 2.36
C VAL A 136 0.46 -16.52 1.72
N VAL A 137 -0.54 -17.33 1.37
CA VAL A 137 -1.81 -16.85 0.78
C VAL A 137 -2.60 -15.99 1.76
N ALA A 138 -2.65 -16.36 3.05
CA ALA A 138 -3.30 -15.55 4.08
C ALA A 138 -2.63 -14.16 4.22
N CYS A 139 -1.29 -14.13 4.21
CA CYS A 139 -0.53 -12.88 4.20
C CYS A 139 -0.83 -12.04 2.96
N ALA A 140 -0.81 -12.66 1.77
CA ALA A 140 -1.07 -11.99 0.49
C ALA A 140 -2.49 -11.39 0.46
N THR A 141 -3.49 -12.16 0.90
CA THR A 141 -4.90 -11.72 0.98
C THR A 141 -5.02 -10.44 1.81
N THR A 142 -4.39 -10.43 2.99
CA THR A 142 -4.40 -9.26 3.89
C THR A 142 -3.74 -8.04 3.24
N VAL A 143 -2.59 -8.23 2.58
CA VAL A 143 -1.87 -7.14 1.90
C VAL A 143 -2.66 -6.61 0.71
N HIS A 144 -3.29 -7.48 -0.08
CA HIS A 144 -4.12 -7.06 -1.21
C HIS A 144 -5.36 -6.27 -0.75
N ALA A 145 -6.00 -6.69 0.34
CA ALA A 145 -7.13 -5.96 0.92
C ALA A 145 -6.72 -4.55 1.36
N ALA A 146 -5.61 -4.43 2.12
CA ALA A 146 -5.09 -3.13 2.55
C ALA A 146 -4.70 -2.23 1.36
N ARG A 147 -4.03 -2.80 0.35
CA ARG A 147 -3.69 -2.08 -0.89
C ARG A 147 -4.94 -1.56 -1.59
N ALA A 148 -5.96 -2.41 -1.75
CA ALA A 148 -7.21 -2.04 -2.41
C ALA A 148 -7.92 -0.90 -1.68
N ALA A 149 -8.03 -0.98 -0.35
CA ALA A 149 -8.64 0.07 0.48
C ALA A 149 -7.92 1.42 0.31
N LEU A 150 -6.58 1.42 0.32
CA LEU A 150 -5.79 2.63 0.10
C LEU A 150 -5.94 3.18 -1.32
N TRP A 151 -5.93 2.31 -2.34
CA TRP A 151 -6.16 2.70 -3.73
C TRP A 151 -7.54 3.33 -3.90
N ASP A 152 -8.58 2.71 -3.35
CA ASP A 152 -9.95 3.23 -3.40
C ASP A 152 -10.06 4.60 -2.71
N GLY A 153 -9.37 4.78 -1.58
CA GLY A 153 -9.28 6.06 -0.89
C GLY A 153 -8.63 7.17 -1.73
N VAL A 154 -7.51 6.87 -2.40
CA VAL A 154 -6.83 7.83 -3.30
C VAL A 154 -7.68 8.14 -4.53
N LEU A 155 -8.32 7.15 -5.14
CA LEU A 155 -9.21 7.35 -6.28
C LEU A 155 -10.47 8.11 -5.89
N GLY A 156 -11.01 7.88 -4.69
CA GLY A 156 -12.10 8.66 -4.10
C GLY A 156 -11.72 10.13 -3.96
N LEU A 157 -10.55 10.41 -3.39
CA LEU A 157 -10.00 11.76 -3.30
C LEU A 157 -9.85 12.42 -4.69
N ALA A 158 -9.37 11.69 -5.68
CA ALA A 158 -9.22 12.20 -7.04
C ALA A 158 -10.57 12.67 -7.62
N ARG A 159 -11.63 11.85 -7.42
CA ARG A 159 -12.99 12.18 -7.87
C ARG A 159 -13.56 13.40 -7.16
N ASP A 160 -13.37 13.49 -5.83
CA ASP A 160 -13.83 14.63 -5.02
C ASP A 160 -13.20 15.94 -5.52
N LEU A 161 -11.88 15.93 -5.74
CA LEU A 161 -11.13 17.10 -6.21
C LEU A 161 -11.52 17.50 -7.64
N ALA A 162 -11.70 16.52 -8.53
CA ALA A 162 -12.14 16.77 -9.89
C ALA A 162 -13.54 17.38 -9.93
N ALA A 163 -14.48 16.84 -9.14
CA ALA A 163 -15.85 17.36 -9.04
C ALA A 163 -15.87 18.81 -8.54
N ALA A 164 -15.15 19.09 -7.45
CA ALA A 164 -15.04 20.44 -6.90
C ALA A 164 -14.46 21.43 -7.91
N ARG A 165 -13.53 21.00 -8.76
CA ARG A 165 -12.92 21.86 -9.79
C ARG A 165 -13.88 22.14 -10.94
N VAL A 166 -14.60 21.13 -11.41
CA VAL A 166 -15.64 21.29 -12.45
C VAL A 166 -16.72 22.25 -11.98
N ASP A 167 -17.16 22.15 -10.74
CA ASP A 167 -18.18 23.05 -10.19
C ASP A 167 -17.67 24.48 -10.04
N HIS A 168 -16.39 24.69 -9.73
CA HIS A 168 -15.79 26.03 -9.69
C HIS A 168 -15.58 26.68 -11.07
N ALA A 169 -15.46 25.87 -12.12
CA ALA A 169 -15.26 26.35 -13.50
C ALA A 169 -16.58 26.66 -14.23
N ARG A 170 -17.73 26.33 -13.63
CA ARG A 170 -19.07 26.64 -14.12
C ARG A 170 -19.54 28.00 -13.62
#